data_AF-A0A973Z3J1-F1
#
_entry.id   AF-A0A973Z3J1-F1
#
_cell.length_a   1.000
_cell.length_b   1.000
_cell.length_c   1.000
_cell.angle_alpha   90.00
_cell.angle_beta   90.00
_cell.angle_gamma   90.00
#
_symmetry.space_group_name_H-M   'P 1'
#
loop_
_entity.id
_entity.type
_entity.pdbx_description
1 polymer ?
#
loop_
_entity_poly.entity_id
_entity_poly.type
_entity_poly.pdbx_seq_one_letter_code
_entity_poly.pdbx_strand_id
1 'polypeptide(L)'
;MRGAIATIRALLSDERGNVLALTAIGIPLVLGCAALAVDTIQWAYAKRELQAAADAAAIAGVYGLIQTGDMENAVDKSLAANAKLDSRRAVTAEQSPAAYPDVPFAVKVQITSPSSMTFTRLFLRRAPIITAEATATVVEHGEFCAFAIGSDEETGLQIETSAQIEADCGLATNAASAKAIQADGSAT
;
A
#
# COMPACT_ATOMS: atom_id res chain seq x y z
N MET A 1 65.53 15.54 7.00
CA MET A 1 64.72 14.49 7.66
C MET A 1 64.42 14.77 9.14
N ARG A 2 65.36 15.23 9.99
CA ARG A 2 65.10 15.50 11.42
C ARG A 2 64.03 16.58 11.71
N GLY A 3 63.94 17.63 10.89
CA GLY A 3 62.94 18.70 11.06
C GLY A 3 61.49 18.24 10.83
N ALA A 4 61.25 17.38 9.83
CA ALA A 4 59.91 16.86 9.52
C ALA A 4 59.37 15.94 10.64
N ILE A 5 60.25 15.19 11.30
CA ILE A 5 59.86 14.33 12.43
C ILE A 5 59.52 15.19 13.66
N ALA A 6 60.24 16.29 13.89
CA ALA A 6 59.96 17.21 14.98
C ALA A 6 58.65 17.99 14.80
N THR A 7 58.33 18.42 13.57
CA THR A 7 57.06 19.09 13.27
C THR A 7 55.87 18.14 13.37
N ILE A 8 56.01 16.88 12.92
CA ILE A 8 54.98 15.84 13.10
C ILE A 8 54.75 15.56 14.59
N ARG A 9 55.82 15.49 15.40
CA ARG A 9 55.70 15.27 16.84
C ARG A 9 55.02 16.44 17.56
N ALA A 10 55.33 17.68 17.15
CA ALA A 10 54.69 18.89 17.66
C ALA A 10 53.20 18.97 17.30
N LEU A 11 52.83 18.58 16.06
CA LEU A 11 51.44 18.47 15.60
C LEU A 11 50.66 17.38 16.35
N LEU A 12 51.30 16.23 16.63
CA LEU A 12 50.68 15.15 17.40
C LEU A 12 50.54 15.47 18.89
N SER A 13 51.35 16.38 19.43
CA SER A 13 51.24 16.85 20.82
C SER A 13 50.32 18.05 21.01
N ASP A 14 49.78 18.64 19.94
CA ASP A 14 48.88 19.79 20.02
C ASP A 14 47.45 19.31 20.32
N GLU A 15 46.96 19.58 21.53
CA GLU A 15 45.60 19.24 21.97
C GLU A 15 44.53 19.79 21.02
N ARG A 16 44.75 20.98 20.44
CA ARG A 16 43.83 21.59 19.46
C ARG A 16 43.81 20.81 18.16
N GLY A 17 44.95 20.25 17.74
CA GLY A 17 45.08 19.39 16.57
C GLY A 17 44.36 18.04 16.77
N ASN A 18 44.44 17.46 17.97
CA ASN A 18 43.74 16.22 18.29
C ASN A 18 42.21 16.40 18.31
N VAL A 19 41.72 17.50 18.91
CA VAL A 19 40.29 17.85 18.87
C VAL A 19 39.81 18.08 17.44
N LEU A 20 40.62 18.77 16.62
CA LEU A 20 40.31 18.96 15.19
C LEU A 20 40.22 17.62 14.44
N ALA A 21 41.15 16.70 14.68
CA ALA A 21 41.11 15.38 14.05
C ALA A 21 39.88 14.56 14.46
N LEU A 22 39.55 14.54 15.77
CA LEU A 22 38.38 13.83 16.28
C LEU A 22 37.07 14.43 15.76
N THR A 23 36.96 15.75 15.70
CA THR A 23 35.77 16.44 15.17
C THR A 23 35.64 16.28 13.66
N ALA A 24 36.75 16.32 12.92
CA ALA A 24 36.78 16.11 11.47
C ALA A 24 36.30 14.71 11.06
N ILE A 25 36.50 13.69 11.92
CA ILE A 25 36.00 12.33 11.68
C ILE A 25 34.60 12.14 12.28
N GLY A 26 34.34 12.71 13.46
CA GLY A 26 33.08 12.53 14.18
C GLY A 26 31.89 13.18 13.48
N ILE A 27 32.05 14.39 12.92
CA ILE A 27 30.95 15.11 12.26
C ILE A 27 30.45 14.35 11.01
N PRO A 28 31.31 13.94 10.05
CA PRO A 28 30.86 13.14 8.91
C PRO A 28 30.22 11.81 9.31
N LEU A 29 30.69 11.18 10.39
CA LEU A 29 30.10 9.93 10.89
C LEU A 29 28.66 10.15 11.37
N VAL A 30 28.42 11.15 12.22
CA VAL A 30 27.08 11.47 12.74
C VAL A 30 26.14 11.89 11.61
N LEU A 31 26.62 12.73 10.68
CA LEU A 31 25.84 13.14 9.50
C LEU A 31 25.55 11.95 8.58
N GLY A 32 26.50 11.05 8.39
CA GLY A 32 26.32 9.82 7.61
C GLY A 32 25.24 8.91 8.20
N CYS A 33 25.23 8.74 9.52
CA CYS A 33 24.18 7.99 10.22
C CYS A 33 22.81 8.66 10.08
N ALA A 34 22.72 9.98 10.24
CA ALA A 34 21.47 10.72 10.08
C ALA A 34 20.94 10.66 8.63
N ALA A 35 21.84 10.81 7.65
CA ALA A 35 21.53 10.66 6.23
C ALA A 35 20.95 9.29 5.90
N LEU A 36 21.59 8.23 6.39
CA LEU A 36 21.12 6.86 6.20
C LEU A 36 19.75 6.64 6.88
N ALA A 37 19.54 7.18 8.07
CA ALA A 37 18.24 7.12 8.74
C ALA A 37 17.14 7.77 7.90
N VAL A 38 17.38 8.95 7.31
CA VAL A 38 16.39 9.63 6.45
C VAL A 38 16.02 8.79 5.23
N ASP A 39 17.00 8.21 4.53
CA ASP A 39 16.68 7.36 3.37
C ASP A 39 15.92 6.09 3.77
N THR A 40 16.24 5.48 4.93
CA THR A 40 15.48 4.30 5.40
C THR A 40 14.01 4.63 5.67
N ILE A 41 13.72 5.83 6.19
CA ILE A 41 12.35 6.30 6.42
C ILE A 41 11.64 6.49 5.07
N GLN A 42 12.32 7.06 4.06
CA GLN A 42 11.75 7.20 2.72
C GLN A 42 11.41 5.84 2.10
N TRP A 43 12.30 4.84 2.23
CA TRP A 43 12.04 3.49 1.72
C TRP A 43 10.87 2.82 2.44
N ALA A 44 10.78 2.97 3.76
CA ALA A 44 9.66 2.45 4.53
C ALA A 44 8.33 3.11 4.13
N TYR A 45 8.33 4.41 3.86
CA TYR A 45 7.17 5.13 3.35
C TYR A 45 6.77 4.63 1.96
N ALA A 46 7.72 4.53 1.03
CA ALA A 46 7.49 4.02 -0.33
C ALA A 46 6.95 2.58 -0.31
N LYS A 47 7.46 1.71 0.57
CA LYS A 47 6.94 0.35 0.77
C LYS A 47 5.46 0.36 1.17
N ARG A 48 5.06 1.24 2.10
CA ARG A 48 3.65 1.35 2.54
C ARG A 48 2.74 1.84 1.43
N GLU A 49 3.20 2.81 0.65
CA GLU A 49 2.45 3.33 -0.50
C GLU A 49 2.26 2.27 -1.60
N LEU A 50 3.31 1.51 -1.92
CA LEU A 50 3.21 0.38 -2.83
C LEU A 50 2.29 -0.71 -2.29
N GLN A 51 2.31 -0.97 -0.99
CA GLN A 51 1.43 -1.96 -0.37
C GLN A 51 -0.03 -1.53 -0.47
N ALA A 52 -0.35 -0.30 -0.11
CA ALA A 52 -1.72 0.22 -0.22
C ALA A 52 -2.23 0.19 -1.68
N ALA A 53 -1.36 0.48 -2.65
CA ALA A 53 -1.69 0.35 -4.07
C ALA A 53 -1.91 -1.11 -4.49
N ALA A 54 -1.09 -2.05 -4.00
CA ALA A 54 -1.25 -3.47 -4.28
C ALA A 54 -2.56 -4.00 -3.69
N ASP A 55 -2.91 -3.62 -2.46
CA ASP A 55 -4.16 -4.01 -1.80
C ASP A 55 -5.37 -3.50 -2.59
N ALA A 56 -5.37 -2.21 -2.96
CA ALA A 56 -6.43 -1.62 -3.77
C ALA A 56 -6.54 -2.24 -5.17
N ALA A 57 -5.41 -2.55 -5.80
CA ALA A 57 -5.36 -3.20 -7.11
C ALA A 57 -5.85 -4.65 -7.05
N ALA A 58 -5.50 -5.41 -6.00
CA ALA A 58 -5.98 -6.76 -5.82
C ALA A 58 -7.51 -6.79 -5.67
N ILE A 59 -8.08 -5.91 -4.83
CA ILE A 59 -9.54 -5.78 -4.67
C ILE A 59 -10.19 -5.40 -6.01
N ALA A 60 -9.63 -4.42 -6.73
CA ALA A 60 -10.14 -4.02 -8.04
C ALA A 60 -10.09 -5.17 -9.06
N GLY A 61 -9.01 -5.97 -9.05
CA GLY A 61 -8.87 -7.14 -9.89
C GLY A 61 -9.94 -8.20 -9.62
N VAL A 62 -10.26 -8.47 -8.34
CA VAL A 62 -11.36 -9.36 -7.96
C VAL A 62 -12.69 -8.86 -8.53
N TYR A 63 -13.00 -7.58 -8.34
CA TYR A 63 -14.25 -7.01 -8.87
C TYR A 63 -14.30 -6.97 -10.40
N GLY A 64 -13.17 -6.73 -11.07
CA GLY A 64 -13.06 -6.81 -12.53
C GLY A 64 -13.29 -8.22 -13.05
N LEU A 65 -12.75 -9.22 -12.35
CA LEU A 65 -12.98 -10.62 -12.67
C LEU A 65 -14.46 -11.03 -12.52
N ILE A 66 -15.13 -10.56 -11.47
CA ILE A 66 -16.55 -10.87 -11.20
C ILE A 66 -17.49 -10.12 -12.16
N GLN A 67 -17.26 -8.83 -12.40
CA GLN A 67 -18.20 -7.99 -13.15
C GLN A 67 -17.99 -8.05 -14.66
N THR A 68 -16.74 -8.06 -15.11
CA THR A 68 -16.41 -7.91 -16.54
C THR A 68 -15.60 -9.08 -17.10
N GLY A 69 -15.11 -9.99 -16.24
CA GLY A 69 -14.19 -11.05 -16.64
C GLY A 69 -12.79 -10.55 -17.05
N ASP A 70 -12.49 -9.27 -16.79
CA ASP A 70 -11.25 -8.60 -17.21
C ASP A 70 -10.52 -8.03 -15.99
N MET A 71 -9.75 -8.91 -15.35
CA MET A 71 -8.95 -8.60 -14.17
C MET A 71 -7.84 -7.58 -14.48
N GLU A 72 -7.11 -7.76 -15.59
CA GLU A 72 -5.90 -6.98 -15.90
C GLU A 72 -6.25 -5.50 -16.09
N ASN A 73 -7.31 -5.21 -16.84
CA ASN A 73 -7.78 -3.84 -17.06
C ASN A 73 -8.25 -3.16 -15.76
N ALA A 74 -8.92 -3.91 -14.87
CA ALA A 74 -9.35 -3.39 -13.57
C ALA A 74 -8.15 -3.07 -12.64
N VAL A 75 -7.14 -3.92 -12.63
CA VAL A 75 -5.86 -3.70 -11.93
C VAL A 75 -5.17 -2.45 -12.48
N ASP A 76 -5.02 -2.35 -13.81
CA ASP A 76 -4.34 -1.24 -14.46
C ASP A 76 -5.05 0.09 -14.21
N LYS A 77 -6.38 0.12 -14.29
CA LYS A 77 -7.18 1.32 -14.00
C LYS A 77 -7.04 1.76 -12.55
N SER A 78 -7.05 0.83 -11.60
CA SER A 78 -6.82 1.11 -10.17
C SER A 78 -5.43 1.72 -9.95
N LEU A 79 -4.40 1.16 -10.59
CA LEU A 79 -3.02 1.65 -10.47
C LEU A 79 -2.78 2.96 -11.22
N ALA A 80 -3.51 3.23 -12.30
CA ALA A 80 -3.45 4.49 -13.05
C ALA A 80 -4.09 5.65 -12.26
N ALA A 81 -5.10 5.38 -11.43
CA ALA A 81 -5.71 6.38 -10.56
C ALA A 81 -4.75 6.85 -9.44
N ASN A 82 -3.73 6.06 -9.12
CA ASN A 82 -2.73 6.37 -8.10
C ASN A 82 -1.55 7.16 -8.68
N ALA A 83 -1.70 8.49 -8.78
CA ALA A 83 -0.70 9.40 -9.36
C ALA A 83 0.66 9.48 -8.62
N LYS A 84 0.74 8.93 -7.41
CA LYS A 84 1.95 8.97 -6.57
C LYS A 84 2.94 7.85 -6.83
N LEU A 85 2.51 6.83 -7.58
CA LEU A 85 3.34 5.67 -7.89
C LEU A 85 4.33 6.00 -9.02
N ASP A 86 5.58 5.54 -8.88
CA ASP A 86 6.62 5.73 -9.91
C ASP A 86 6.21 5.06 -11.23
N SER A 87 6.41 5.75 -12.35
CA SER A 87 6.07 5.26 -13.69
C SER A 87 6.93 4.10 -14.16
N ARG A 88 8.10 3.87 -13.54
CA ARG A 88 9.00 2.74 -13.83
C ARG A 88 8.66 1.47 -13.06
N ARG A 89 7.52 1.45 -12.37
CA ARG A 89 7.01 0.25 -11.68
C ARG A 89 6.76 -0.88 -12.67
N ALA A 90 7.05 -2.10 -12.24
CA ALA A 90 6.58 -3.32 -12.87
C ALA A 90 5.39 -3.86 -12.06
N VAL A 91 4.36 -4.33 -12.76
CA VAL A 91 3.13 -4.86 -12.16
C VAL A 91 2.91 -6.25 -12.74
N THR A 92 2.56 -7.20 -11.88
CA THR A 92 2.08 -8.52 -12.28
C THR A 92 0.80 -8.82 -11.52
N ALA A 93 -0.21 -9.31 -12.23
CA ALA A 93 -1.47 -9.79 -11.66
C ALA A 93 -1.66 -11.26 -12.01
N GLU A 94 -2.12 -12.06 -11.05
CA GLU A 94 -2.32 -13.50 -11.21
C GLU A 94 -3.68 -13.87 -10.60
N GLN A 95 -4.52 -14.52 -11.39
CA GLN A 95 -5.74 -15.16 -10.91
C GLN A 95 -5.43 -16.56 -10.36
N SER A 96 -6.11 -16.95 -9.29
CA SER A 96 -5.93 -18.24 -8.60
C SER A 96 -4.46 -18.55 -8.31
N PRO A 97 -3.77 -17.67 -7.56
CA PRO A 97 -2.34 -17.83 -7.29
C PRO A 97 -2.06 -19.19 -6.63
N ALA A 98 -0.85 -19.72 -6.81
CA ALA A 98 -0.48 -21.04 -6.29
C ALA A 98 -0.73 -21.29 -4.79
N ALA A 99 -0.81 -20.23 -3.98
CA ALA A 99 -1.17 -20.33 -2.56
C ALA A 99 -2.68 -20.61 -2.32
N TYR A 100 -3.52 -20.29 -3.30
CA TYR A 100 -4.99 -20.41 -3.28
C TYR A 100 -5.51 -20.95 -4.64
N PRO A 101 -5.10 -22.18 -5.05
CA PRO A 101 -5.40 -22.71 -6.38
C PRO A 101 -6.90 -22.97 -6.60
N ASP A 102 -7.63 -23.31 -5.53
CA ASP A 102 -9.05 -23.65 -5.56
C ASP A 102 -9.98 -22.45 -5.36
N VAL A 103 -9.43 -21.23 -5.31
CA VAL A 103 -10.19 -19.99 -5.12
C VAL A 103 -10.26 -19.23 -6.44
N PRO A 104 -11.30 -19.41 -7.27
CA PRO A 104 -11.33 -18.91 -8.66
C PRO A 104 -11.29 -17.39 -8.76
N PHE A 105 -11.75 -16.69 -7.73
CA PHE A 105 -11.74 -15.24 -7.64
C PHE A 105 -10.60 -14.69 -6.78
N ALA A 106 -9.60 -15.50 -6.42
CA ALA A 106 -8.41 -14.99 -5.77
C ALA A 106 -7.55 -14.27 -6.82
N VAL A 107 -7.18 -13.02 -6.52
CA VAL A 107 -6.31 -12.21 -7.36
C VAL A 107 -5.12 -11.76 -6.53
N LYS A 108 -3.92 -12.11 -6.99
CA LYS A 108 -2.65 -11.64 -6.42
C LYS A 108 -2.08 -10.55 -7.31
N VAL A 109 -1.76 -9.41 -6.73
CA VAL A 109 -1.08 -8.31 -7.42
C VAL A 109 0.27 -8.09 -6.75
N GLN A 110 1.32 -8.04 -7.57
CA GLN A 110 2.68 -7.73 -7.17
C GLN A 110 3.13 -6.46 -7.89
N ILE A 111 3.61 -5.49 -7.12
CA ILE A 111 4.13 -4.22 -7.64
C ILE A 111 5.58 -4.12 -7.23
N THR A 112 6.46 -3.89 -8.20
CA THR A 112 7.89 -3.73 -8.00
C THR A 112 8.32 -2.36 -8.52
N SER A 113 8.97 -1.55 -7.70
CA SER A 113 9.36 -0.18 -8.08
C SER A 113 10.74 0.21 -7.54
N PRO A 114 11.57 0.94 -8.32
CA PRO A 114 12.82 1.48 -7.82
C PRO A 114 12.57 2.60 -6.81
N SER A 115 13.24 2.58 -5.66
CA SER A 115 13.12 3.64 -4.66
C SER A 115 14.05 4.82 -4.91
N SER A 116 13.68 6.01 -4.45
CA SER A 116 14.56 7.18 -4.47
C SER A 116 15.72 7.00 -3.49
N MET A 117 16.88 7.56 -3.85
CA MET A 117 18.05 7.64 -2.96
C MET A 117 18.49 9.10 -2.90
N THR A 118 18.24 9.78 -1.77
CA THR A 118 18.64 11.17 -1.59
C THR A 118 20.09 11.25 -1.13
N PHE A 119 20.41 10.66 0.03
CA PHE A 119 21.76 10.75 0.60
C PHE A 119 22.60 9.50 0.33
N THR A 120 21.94 8.34 0.30
CA THR A 120 22.55 7.02 0.16
C THR A 120 23.17 6.83 -1.23
N ARG A 121 22.80 7.65 -2.22
CA ARG A 121 23.45 7.71 -3.53
C ARG A 121 24.96 8.05 -3.45
N LEU A 122 25.42 8.65 -2.35
CA LEU A 122 26.84 8.89 -2.08
C LEU A 122 27.63 7.59 -1.84
N PHE A 123 26.96 6.53 -1.38
CA PHE A 123 27.60 5.27 -0.98
C PHE A 123 27.12 4.06 -1.82
N LEU A 124 25.86 4.04 -2.26
CA LEU A 124 25.25 2.99 -3.06
C LEU A 124 25.17 3.40 -4.54
N ARG A 125 25.61 2.51 -5.43
CA ARG A 125 25.61 2.74 -6.90
C ARG A 125 24.28 2.47 -7.58
N ARG A 126 23.39 1.68 -6.95
CA ARG A 126 22.11 1.26 -7.52
C ARG A 126 21.00 1.45 -6.49
N ALA A 127 19.84 1.91 -6.98
CA ALA A 127 18.64 2.06 -6.17
C ALA A 127 18.17 0.69 -5.68
N PRO A 128 17.79 0.54 -4.40
CA PRO A 128 17.09 -0.65 -3.96
C PRO A 128 15.74 -0.71 -4.66
N ILE A 129 15.36 -1.93 -5.04
CA ILE A 129 14.06 -2.24 -5.62
C ILE A 129 13.15 -2.66 -4.46
N ILE A 130 11.98 -2.02 -4.37
CA ILE A 130 10.97 -2.34 -3.37
C ILE A 130 9.83 -3.09 -4.06
N THR A 131 9.50 -4.25 -3.51
CA THR A 131 8.37 -5.07 -3.96
C THR A 131 7.29 -5.10 -2.91
N ALA A 132 6.04 -4.97 -3.32
CA ALA A 132 4.84 -5.10 -2.50
C ALA A 132 3.89 -6.11 -3.14
N GLU A 133 3.23 -6.92 -2.32
CA GLU A 133 2.35 -8.00 -2.77
C GLU A 133 1.08 -8.01 -1.94
N ALA A 134 -0.05 -8.15 -2.62
CA ALA A 134 -1.35 -8.28 -2.00
C ALA A 134 -2.15 -9.38 -2.69
N THR A 135 -2.99 -10.08 -1.94
CA THR A 135 -3.93 -11.05 -2.50
C THR A 135 -5.30 -10.74 -1.93
N ALA A 136 -6.29 -10.59 -2.79
CA ALA A 136 -7.67 -10.39 -2.42
C ALA A 136 -8.54 -11.50 -3.03
N THR A 137 -9.66 -11.78 -2.41
CA THR A 137 -10.70 -12.63 -2.96
C THR A 137 -12.06 -12.17 -2.46
N VAL A 138 -13.13 -12.66 -3.08
CA VAL A 138 -14.48 -12.48 -2.57
C VAL A 138 -14.83 -13.65 -1.66
N VAL A 139 -15.44 -13.35 -0.51
CA VAL A 139 -16.05 -14.36 0.34
C VAL A 139 -17.55 -14.30 0.09
N GLU A 140 -18.13 -15.42 -0.35
CA GLU A 140 -19.57 -15.53 -0.51
C GLU A 140 -20.24 -15.46 0.87
N HIS A 141 -21.07 -14.44 1.09
CA HIS A 141 -21.90 -14.30 2.27
C HIS A 141 -23.36 -14.58 1.92
N GLY A 142 -23.65 -15.77 1.41
CA GLY A 142 -25.00 -16.14 0.98
C GLY A 142 -25.44 -15.43 -0.30
N GLU A 143 -26.61 -15.81 -0.80
CA GLU A 143 -27.20 -15.28 -2.03
C GLU A 143 -28.04 -14.05 -1.70
N PHE A 144 -27.67 -12.88 -2.22
CA PHE A 144 -28.45 -11.65 -2.11
C PHE A 144 -29.03 -11.28 -3.47
N CYS A 145 -30.33 -11.03 -3.54
CA CYS A 145 -31.02 -10.70 -4.78
C CYS A 145 -31.51 -9.25 -4.84
N ALA A 146 -31.48 -8.52 -3.73
CA ALA A 146 -31.69 -7.08 -3.75
C ALA A 146 -30.69 -6.37 -2.85
N PHE A 147 -30.13 -5.28 -3.37
CA PHE A 147 -29.27 -4.38 -2.63
C PHE A 147 -29.75 -2.94 -2.82
N ALA A 148 -30.14 -2.29 -1.72
CA ALA A 148 -30.57 -0.90 -1.76
C ALA A 148 -29.45 0.03 -1.31
N ILE A 149 -29.16 1.05 -2.12
CA ILE A 149 -28.17 2.08 -1.81
C ILE A 149 -28.87 3.28 -1.16
N GLY A 150 -28.52 3.61 0.08
CA GLY A 150 -29.05 4.76 0.82
C GLY A 150 -27.97 5.57 1.53
N SER A 151 -28.33 6.75 2.03
CA SER A 151 -27.47 7.61 2.85
C SER A 151 -27.65 7.37 4.37
N ASP A 152 -26.84 8.02 5.20
CA ASP A 152 -26.84 7.83 6.66
C ASP A 152 -28.16 8.21 7.36
N GLU A 153 -29.00 9.04 6.73
CA GLU A 153 -30.28 9.51 7.28
C GLU A 153 -31.52 8.89 6.62
N GLU A 154 -31.35 8.12 5.54
CA GLU A 154 -32.46 7.59 4.75
C GLU A 154 -32.84 6.15 5.14
N THR A 155 -34.08 5.79 4.82
CA THR A 155 -34.53 4.40 4.78
C THR A 155 -33.97 3.77 3.51
N GLY A 156 -33.07 2.80 3.65
CA GLY A 156 -32.45 2.15 2.50
C GLY A 156 -33.42 1.23 1.78
N LEU A 157 -34.02 0.29 2.52
CA LEU A 157 -35.05 -0.62 2.02
C LEU A 157 -36.36 -0.39 2.78
N GLN A 158 -37.39 0.07 2.07
CA GLN A 158 -38.74 0.21 2.63
C GLN A 158 -39.68 -0.82 2.03
N ILE A 159 -40.30 -1.63 2.90
CA ILE A 159 -41.34 -2.59 2.54
C ILE A 159 -42.67 -1.95 2.92
N GLU A 160 -43.44 -1.56 1.90
CA GLU A 160 -44.74 -0.91 2.09
C GLU A 160 -45.81 -1.85 2.66
N THR A 161 -46.84 -1.26 3.25
CA THR A 161 -47.97 -2.01 3.81
C THR A 161 -48.70 -2.81 2.74
N SER A 162 -48.85 -4.12 2.99
CA SER A 162 -49.43 -5.11 2.07
C SER A 162 -48.51 -5.56 0.92
N ALA A 163 -47.22 -5.24 0.97
CA ALA A 163 -46.26 -5.88 0.07
C ALA A 163 -46.18 -7.39 0.38
N GLN A 164 -46.20 -8.20 -0.69
CA GLN A 164 -45.91 -9.63 -0.63
C GLN A 164 -44.54 -9.85 -1.26
N ILE A 165 -43.56 -10.23 -0.45
CA ILE A 165 -42.18 -10.42 -0.90
C ILE A 165 -41.81 -11.89 -0.69
N GLU A 166 -41.76 -12.62 -1.80
CA GLU A 166 -41.20 -13.98 -1.81
C GLU A 166 -39.78 -13.89 -2.37
N ALA A 167 -38.79 -14.11 -1.50
CA ALA A 167 -37.38 -14.07 -1.85
C ALA A 167 -36.65 -15.29 -1.27
N ASP A 168 -36.04 -16.08 -2.13
CA ASP A 168 -35.20 -17.23 -1.76
C ASP A 168 -33.77 -16.80 -1.36
N CYS A 169 -33.55 -15.50 -1.17
CA CYS A 169 -32.27 -14.81 -1.10
C CYS A 169 -32.35 -13.60 -0.16
N GLY A 170 -31.21 -13.16 0.36
CA GLY A 170 -31.13 -12.02 1.26
C GLY A 170 -31.42 -10.69 0.57
N LEU A 171 -32.00 -9.78 1.35
CA LEU A 171 -32.14 -8.36 1.02
C LEU A 171 -31.14 -7.58 1.87
N ALA A 172 -30.33 -6.72 1.25
CA ALA A 172 -29.30 -5.95 1.96
C ALA A 172 -29.35 -4.46 1.62
N THR A 173 -28.78 -3.64 2.49
CA THR A 173 -28.64 -2.20 2.28
C THR A 173 -27.37 -1.67 2.94
N ASN A 174 -26.80 -0.59 2.40
CA ASN A 174 -25.69 0.14 3.00
C ASN A 174 -26.12 1.37 3.82
N ALA A 175 -27.43 1.64 3.97
CA ALA A 175 -27.90 2.75 4.78
C ALA A 175 -27.52 2.52 6.26
N ALA A 176 -26.95 3.53 6.92
CA ALA A 176 -26.48 3.42 8.30
C ALA A 176 -27.54 3.85 9.35
N SER A 177 -28.76 4.19 8.91
CA SER A 177 -29.80 4.73 9.78
C SER A 177 -30.48 3.63 10.62
N ALA A 178 -31.12 4.01 11.73
CA ALA A 178 -31.96 3.10 12.50
C ALA A 178 -33.19 2.58 11.71
N LYS A 179 -33.45 3.16 10.54
CA LYS A 179 -34.48 2.76 9.57
C LYS A 179 -33.87 2.16 8.31
N ALA A 180 -32.63 1.66 8.35
CA ALA A 180 -31.95 1.11 7.18
C ALA A 180 -32.83 0.11 6.43
N ILE A 181 -33.50 -0.78 7.17
CA ILE A 181 -34.56 -1.64 6.65
C ILE A 181 -35.81 -1.38 7.48
N GLN A 182 -36.88 -0.94 6.82
CA GLN A 182 -38.17 -0.66 7.46
C GLN A 182 -39.28 -1.45 6.78
N ALA A 183 -40.00 -2.24 7.56
CA ALA A 183 -41.18 -2.97 7.10
C ALA A 183 -42.41 -2.45 7.84
N ASP A 184 -43.35 -1.88 7.10
CA ASP A 184 -44.55 -1.27 7.65
C ASP A 184 -45.77 -2.20 7.49
N GLY A 185 -46.50 -2.47 8.58
CA GLY A 185 -47.80 -3.15 8.54
C GLY A 185 -47.74 -4.69 8.42
N SER A 186 -48.77 -5.29 7.81
CA SER A 186 -48.92 -6.73 7.62
C SER A 186 -48.21 -7.27 6.37
N ALA A 187 -47.05 -6.70 6.03
CA ALA A 187 -46.22 -7.24 4.96
C ALA A 187 -45.82 -8.69 5.31
N THR A 188 -45.87 -9.57 4.31
CA THR A 188 -45.59 -11.00 4.44
C THR A 188 -44.55 -11.42 3.43
#